data_AF-A0A496S8Y1-F1
#
_entry.id   AF-A0A496S8Y1-F1
#
_cell.length_a   1.000
_cell.length_b   1.000
_cell.length_c   1.000
_cell.angle_alpha   90.00
_cell.angle_beta   90.00
_cell.angle_gamma   90.00
#
_symmetry.space_group_name_H-M   'P 1'
#
loop_
_entity.id
_entity.type
_entity.pdbx_description
1 polymer ?
#
loop_
_entity_poly.entity_id
_entity_poly.type
_entity_poly.pdbx_seq_one_letter_code
_entity_poly.pdbx_strand_id
1 'polypeptide(L)'
;MRKLVVFLIFAFGWLLSETAFSFEYIDFSNSTPEQKEEELKKIGEQLPVLFREKSIEKKQADIAFADYKANLRNLLFYSSRLANYYNYEELLEFLKINTRLGTLKEQDWTEAERINYANNKYKQTKKNVEAEIATYEDFIDISLDACLARNNDFFFKTKVVNEEEYQLKMEEFFQSKVYKDYISSKDSLQKMKPKLVAKIDEVIAVWEKADTTNPEAPIIAQEIVNKL
;
A
#
# COMPACT_ATOMS: atom_id res chain seq x y z
N MET A 1 32.30 21.18 25.96
CA MET A 1 30.98 21.80 25.72
C MET A 1 30.10 20.79 25.01
N ARG A 2 29.06 20.31 25.69
CA ARG A 2 27.92 19.57 25.12
C ARG A 2 26.98 20.59 24.45
N LYS A 3 26.35 20.25 23.32
CA LYS A 3 24.88 20.28 23.04
C LYS A 3 24.56 20.37 21.53
N LEU A 4 23.34 19.89 21.21
CA LEU A 4 22.66 19.59 19.94
C LEU A 4 23.13 18.28 19.28
N VAL A 5 22.42 17.14 19.27
CA VAL A 5 20.96 16.78 19.29
C VAL A 5 20.16 17.38 18.13
N VAL A 6 19.67 16.52 17.23
CA VAL A 6 18.26 16.25 16.82
C VAL A 6 18.34 15.29 15.61
N PHE A 7 18.06 13.98 15.75
CA PHE A 7 16.79 13.28 15.48
C PHE A 7 16.15 13.57 14.11
N LEU A 8 16.14 12.61 13.19
CA LEU A 8 15.10 12.48 12.14
C LEU A 8 14.95 11.02 11.67
N ILE A 9 13.78 10.49 12.03
CA ILE A 9 12.92 9.49 11.33
C ILE A 9 13.27 8.00 11.45
N PHE A 10 12.80 7.46 12.58
CA PHE A 10 12.12 6.16 12.66
C PHE A 10 10.92 6.11 11.69
N ALA A 11 11.13 5.67 10.45
CA ALA A 11 10.08 5.15 9.56
C ALA A 11 10.61 4.19 8.48
N PHE A 12 11.92 3.91 8.47
CA PHE A 12 12.59 3.05 7.48
C PHE A 12 12.86 1.61 7.98
N GLY A 13 12.38 1.26 9.18
CA GLY A 13 12.80 0.05 9.87
C GLY A 13 12.24 -1.27 9.32
N TRP A 14 11.23 -1.24 8.44
CA TRP A 14 10.57 -2.45 7.92
C TRP A 14 10.70 -2.64 6.40
N LEU A 15 11.23 -1.65 5.65
CA LEU A 15 11.55 -1.82 4.23
C LEU A 15 13.04 -2.10 3.97
N LEU A 16 13.90 -1.97 4.99
CA LEU A 16 15.33 -2.28 4.89
C LEU A 16 15.70 -3.69 5.39
N SER A 17 14.75 -4.49 5.90
CA SER A 17 15.09 -5.83 6.40
C SER A 17 15.33 -6.87 5.31
N GLU A 18 14.97 -6.60 4.04
CA GLU A 18 15.31 -7.48 2.90
C GLU A 18 16.45 -6.94 2.02
N THR A 19 16.92 -5.72 2.26
CA THR A 19 18.18 -5.20 1.71
C THR A 19 19.05 -4.62 2.82
N ALA A 20 19.24 -5.40 3.89
CA ALA A 20 20.24 -5.11 4.90
C ALA A 20 21.63 -5.24 4.27
N PHE A 21 22.04 -4.26 3.48
CA PHE A 21 23.45 -3.99 3.27
C PHE A 21 23.92 -3.32 4.55
N SER A 22 24.23 -4.15 5.54
CA SER A 22 25.10 -3.71 6.62
C SER A 22 26.38 -3.22 5.95
N PHE A 23 26.67 -1.92 6.05
CA PHE A 23 28.07 -1.57 6.28
C PHE A 23 28.43 -2.32 7.56
N GLU A 24 28.95 -3.54 7.39
CA GLU A 24 29.59 -4.25 8.48
C GLU A 24 30.62 -3.24 9.00
N TYR A 25 30.44 -2.85 10.26
CA TYR A 25 31.29 -1.86 10.89
C TYR A 25 32.70 -2.41 10.77
N ILE A 26 33.53 -1.84 9.88
CA ILE A 26 34.86 -2.37 9.65
C ILE A 26 35.69 -1.98 10.86
N ASP A 27 35.74 -2.88 11.84
CA ASP A 27 36.51 -2.71 13.04
C ASP A 27 37.98 -3.00 12.72
N PHE A 28 38.70 -1.94 12.36
CA PHE A 28 40.13 -1.96 12.08
C PHE A 28 41.00 -2.13 13.34
N SER A 29 40.42 -2.37 14.52
CA SER A 29 41.18 -2.45 15.78
C SER A 29 42.15 -3.62 15.84
N ASN A 30 41.89 -4.72 15.12
CA ASN A 30 42.70 -5.94 15.14
C ASN A 30 43.35 -6.34 13.79
N SER A 31 43.23 -5.51 12.75
CA SER A 31 43.75 -5.83 11.40
C SER A 31 45.21 -5.40 11.23
N THR A 32 46.00 -6.17 10.48
CA THR A 32 47.38 -5.76 10.11
C THR A 32 47.37 -4.62 9.09
N PRO A 33 48.46 -3.86 8.94
CA PRO A 33 48.55 -2.79 7.93
C PRO A 33 48.24 -3.27 6.52
N GLU A 34 48.71 -4.46 6.13
CA GLU A 34 48.45 -5.03 4.80
C GLU A 34 46.97 -5.38 4.60
N GLN A 35 46.31 -5.90 5.64
CA GLN A 35 44.87 -6.20 5.60
C GLN A 35 44.03 -4.92 5.44
N LYS A 36 44.41 -3.84 6.13
CA LYS A 36 43.77 -2.53 6.00
C LYS A 36 43.93 -1.96 4.59
N GLU A 37 45.12 -2.09 4.01
CA GLU A 37 45.41 -1.60 2.66
C GLU A 37 44.62 -2.39 1.61
N GLU A 38 44.50 -3.71 1.75
CA GLU A 38 43.71 -4.54 0.84
C GLU A 38 42.20 -4.25 0.94
N GLU A 39 41.67 -4.06 2.14
CA GLU A 39 40.26 -3.67 2.32
C GLU A 39 39.96 -2.27 1.81
N LEU A 40 40.84 -1.29 2.09
CA LEU A 40 40.69 0.07 1.55
C LEU A 40 40.75 0.10 0.02
N LYS A 41 41.60 -0.74 -0.57
CA LYS A 41 41.66 -0.90 -2.03
C LYS A 41 40.36 -1.50 -2.59
N LYS A 42 39.83 -2.55 -1.97
CA LYS A 42 38.52 -3.14 -2.35
C LYS A 42 37.39 -2.13 -2.24
N ILE A 43 37.35 -1.33 -1.18
CA ILE A 43 36.36 -0.25 -1.00
C ILE A 43 36.54 0.83 -2.07
N GLY A 44 37.78 1.24 -2.33
CA GLY A 44 38.12 2.23 -3.35
C GLY A 44 37.75 1.79 -4.77
N GLU A 45 37.80 0.49 -5.07
CA GLU A 45 37.38 -0.08 -6.35
C GLU A 45 35.85 -0.18 -6.46
N GLN A 46 35.15 -0.45 -5.36
CA GLN A 46 33.68 -0.57 -5.32
C GLN A 46 32.96 0.78 -5.30
N LEU A 47 33.55 1.81 -4.67
CA LEU A 47 32.96 3.14 -4.54
C LEU A 47 32.54 3.76 -5.89
N PRO A 48 33.40 3.81 -6.92
CA PRO A 48 33.01 4.35 -8.23
C PRO A 48 31.89 3.54 -8.90
N VAL A 49 31.79 2.24 -8.66
CA VAL A 49 30.72 1.41 -9.22
C VAL A 49 29.39 1.70 -8.51
N LEU A 50 29.44 1.85 -7.18
CA LEU A 50 28.26 2.13 -6.35
C LEU A 50 27.71 3.54 -6.53
N PHE A 51 28.58 4.53 -6.78
CA PHE A 51 28.22 5.94 -6.93
C PHE A 51 28.20 6.42 -8.38
N ARG A 52 28.30 5.52 -9.36
CA ARG A 52 28.00 5.86 -10.77
C ARG A 52 26.56 6.32 -10.89
N GLU A 53 26.34 7.37 -11.68
CA GLU A 53 25.03 7.98 -11.93
C GLU A 53 23.95 6.94 -12.28
N LYS A 54 24.23 6.05 -13.24
CA LYS A 54 23.33 4.94 -13.62
C LYS A 54 22.99 3.97 -12.47
N SER A 55 23.89 3.77 -11.51
CA SER A 55 23.68 2.90 -10.34
C SER A 55 22.75 3.56 -9.32
N ILE A 56 22.87 4.88 -9.16
CA ILE A 56 22.01 5.67 -8.28
C ILE A 56 20.60 5.76 -8.86
N GLU A 57 20.47 6.06 -10.16
CA GLU A 57 19.17 6.11 -10.85
C GLU A 57 18.42 4.78 -10.74
N LYS A 58 19.10 3.64 -10.98
CA LYS A 58 18.48 2.32 -10.82
C LYS A 58 18.02 2.07 -9.38
N LYS A 59 18.84 2.40 -8.38
CA LYS A 59 18.44 2.24 -6.96
C LYS A 59 17.24 3.12 -6.59
N GLN A 60 17.20 4.35 -7.09
CA GLN A 60 16.04 5.23 -6.90
C GLN A 60 14.78 4.65 -7.55
N ALA A 61 14.93 4.04 -8.73
CA ALA A 61 13.85 3.32 -9.39
C ALA A 61 13.34 2.12 -8.59
N ASP A 62 14.25 1.30 -8.05
CA ASP A 62 13.89 0.18 -7.19
C ASP A 62 13.14 0.62 -5.93
N ILE A 63 13.60 1.69 -5.27
CA ILE A 63 12.95 2.25 -4.08
C ILE A 63 11.56 2.79 -4.43
N ALA A 64 11.45 3.58 -5.49
CA ALA A 64 10.18 4.15 -5.92
C ALA A 64 9.16 3.06 -6.30
N PHE A 65 9.62 2.02 -7.00
CA PHE A 65 8.78 0.88 -7.36
C PHE A 65 8.32 0.10 -6.12
N ALA A 66 9.22 -0.19 -5.18
CA ALA A 66 8.89 -0.92 -3.97
C ALA A 66 7.86 -0.16 -3.10
N ASP A 67 8.08 1.15 -2.93
CA ASP A 67 7.17 2.05 -2.23
C ASP A 67 5.79 2.07 -2.89
N TYR A 68 5.75 2.25 -4.22
CA TYR A 68 4.51 2.20 -4.99
C TYR A 68 3.78 0.86 -4.84
N LYS A 69 4.47 -0.28 -5.04
CA LYS A 69 3.87 -1.62 -4.98
C LYS A 69 3.33 -1.93 -3.58
N ALA A 70 4.02 -1.49 -2.53
CA ALA A 70 3.55 -1.63 -1.16
C ALA A 70 2.28 -0.82 -0.90
N ASN A 71 2.24 0.43 -1.35
CA ASN A 71 1.05 1.28 -1.22
C ASN A 71 -0.12 0.78 -2.07
N LEU A 72 0.13 0.30 -3.29
CA LEU A 72 -0.90 -0.33 -4.11
C LEU A 72 -1.48 -1.57 -3.41
N ARG A 73 -0.62 -2.44 -2.84
CA ARG A 73 -1.09 -3.59 -2.05
C ARG A 73 -2.00 -3.16 -0.89
N ASN A 74 -1.60 -2.14 -0.13
CA ASN A 74 -2.39 -1.63 0.99
C ASN A 74 -3.71 -1.02 0.52
N LEU A 75 -3.68 -0.20 -0.53
CA LEU A 75 -4.84 0.40 -1.16
C LEU A 75 -5.87 -0.68 -1.54
N LEU A 76 -5.44 -1.72 -2.26
CA LEU A 76 -6.33 -2.82 -2.67
C LEU A 76 -6.85 -3.64 -1.48
N PHE A 77 -6.00 -3.90 -0.48
CA PHE A 77 -6.40 -4.62 0.73
C PHE A 77 -7.47 -3.86 1.52
N TYR A 78 -7.24 -2.57 1.82
CA TYR A 78 -8.18 -1.76 2.59
C TYR A 78 -9.46 -1.48 1.80
N SER A 79 -9.36 -1.29 0.48
CA SER A 79 -10.53 -1.16 -0.40
C SER A 79 -11.41 -2.40 -0.37
N SER A 80 -10.81 -3.60 -0.39
CA SER A 80 -11.54 -4.86 -0.26
C SER A 80 -12.18 -5.03 1.12
N ARG A 81 -11.49 -4.61 2.19
CA ARG A 81 -12.06 -4.59 3.55
C ARG A 81 -13.26 -3.66 3.63
N LEU A 82 -13.10 -2.42 3.17
CA LEU A 82 -14.14 -1.41 3.16
C LEU A 82 -15.40 -1.89 2.42
N ALA A 83 -15.23 -2.56 1.28
CA ALA A 83 -16.35 -3.16 0.54
C ALA A 83 -17.18 -4.16 1.38
N ASN A 84 -16.55 -4.91 2.30
CA ASN A 84 -17.26 -5.85 3.17
C ASN A 84 -18.10 -5.15 4.25
N TYR A 85 -17.67 -3.97 4.71
CA TYR A 85 -18.41 -3.22 5.74
C TYR A 85 -19.67 -2.58 5.19
N TYR A 86 -19.77 -2.35 3.88
CA TYR A 86 -21.01 -1.86 3.29
C TYR A 86 -22.12 -2.92 3.22
N ASN A 87 -21.77 -4.21 3.18
CA ASN A 87 -22.74 -5.29 3.40
C ASN A 87 -23.14 -5.41 4.88
N TYR A 88 -22.42 -4.75 5.79
CA TYR A 88 -22.65 -4.81 7.22
C TYR A 88 -23.85 -3.96 7.65
N GLU A 89 -24.27 -2.95 6.88
CA GLU A 89 -25.53 -2.23 7.14
C GLU A 89 -26.74 -3.16 6.97
N GLU A 90 -26.77 -3.99 5.93
CA GLU A 90 -27.78 -5.04 5.77
C GLU A 90 -27.72 -6.06 6.93
N LEU A 91 -26.51 -6.38 7.41
CA LEU A 91 -26.32 -7.27 8.55
C LEU A 91 -26.77 -6.63 9.88
N LEU A 92 -26.59 -5.32 10.04
CA LEU A 92 -27.07 -4.53 11.18
C LEU A 92 -28.59 -4.39 11.17
N GLU A 93 -29.20 -4.21 10.00
CA GLU A 93 -30.66 -4.29 9.84
C GLU A 93 -31.18 -5.69 10.14
N PHE A 94 -30.51 -6.73 9.64
CA PHE A 94 -30.81 -8.11 9.97
C PHE A 94 -30.71 -8.35 11.48
N LEU A 95 -29.67 -7.86 12.15
CA LEU A 95 -29.52 -7.96 13.61
C LEU A 95 -30.61 -7.18 14.35
N LYS A 96 -31.02 -6.01 13.87
CA LYS A 96 -32.14 -5.24 14.44
C LYS A 96 -33.48 -5.99 14.31
N ILE A 97 -33.68 -6.70 13.21
CA ILE A 97 -34.89 -7.48 12.93
C ILE A 97 -34.87 -8.82 13.68
N ASN A 98 -33.72 -9.50 13.75
CA ASN A 98 -33.56 -10.86 14.25
C ASN A 98 -33.00 -10.96 15.67
N THR A 99 -32.63 -9.86 16.34
CA THR A 99 -32.42 -9.87 17.82
C THR A 99 -33.69 -10.17 18.60
N ARG A 100 -34.86 -10.24 17.93
CA ARG A 100 -36.07 -10.87 18.46
C ARG A 100 -35.98 -12.40 18.56
N LEU A 101 -35.03 -13.06 17.92
CA LEU A 101 -34.98 -14.52 17.78
C LEU A 101 -33.55 -15.06 17.89
N GLY A 102 -33.20 -15.52 19.10
CA GLY A 102 -32.33 -16.68 19.27
C GLY A 102 -30.91 -16.41 19.78
N THR A 103 -30.62 -16.97 20.96
CA THR A 103 -29.29 -17.24 21.57
C THR A 103 -28.68 -16.22 22.55
N LEU A 104 -29.46 -15.29 23.11
CA LEU A 104 -29.14 -14.84 24.46
C LEU A 104 -29.66 -15.94 25.40
N LYS A 105 -28.76 -16.63 26.12
CA LYS A 105 -29.08 -17.60 27.18
C LYS A 105 -30.26 -17.08 27.99
N GLU A 106 -31.18 -17.97 28.37
CA GLU A 106 -32.32 -17.69 29.24
C GLU A 106 -31.90 -16.83 30.44
N GLN A 107 -31.95 -15.52 30.28
CA GLN A 107 -32.02 -14.57 31.35
C GLN A 107 -33.49 -14.18 31.41
N ASP A 108 -34.04 -14.12 32.63
CA ASP A 108 -35.40 -13.65 32.93
C ASP A 108 -35.51 -12.14 32.66
N TRP A 109 -35.21 -11.74 31.43
CA TRP A 109 -35.36 -10.37 30.96
C TRP A 109 -36.79 -10.17 30.49
N THR A 110 -37.40 -9.12 31.00
CA THR A 110 -38.63 -8.56 30.45
C THR A 110 -38.42 -8.19 28.98
N GLU A 111 -39.51 -8.12 28.22
CA GLU A 111 -39.46 -7.70 26.82
C GLU A 111 -38.79 -6.32 26.65
N ALA A 112 -39.02 -5.41 27.60
CA ALA A 112 -38.39 -4.08 27.62
C ALA A 112 -36.86 -4.16 27.77
N GLU A 113 -36.37 -5.05 28.64
CA GLU A 113 -34.93 -5.27 28.84
C GLU A 113 -34.26 -5.89 27.60
N ARG A 114 -34.93 -6.84 26.94
CA ARG A 114 -34.47 -7.43 25.67
C ARG A 114 -34.35 -6.37 24.58
N ILE A 115 -35.37 -5.54 24.41
CA ILE A 115 -35.38 -4.45 23.43
C ILE A 115 -34.27 -3.43 23.75
N ASN A 116 -34.09 -3.06 25.02
CA ASN A 116 -33.04 -2.12 25.43
C ASN A 116 -31.63 -2.69 25.18
N TYR A 117 -31.40 -3.96 25.51
CA TYR A 117 -30.13 -4.63 25.23
C TYR A 117 -29.82 -4.68 23.72
N ALA A 118 -30.79 -5.10 22.90
CA ALA A 118 -30.65 -5.17 21.45
C ALA A 118 -30.32 -3.79 20.87
N ASN A 119 -31.04 -2.74 21.29
CA ASN A 119 -30.78 -1.36 20.86
C ASN A 119 -29.40 -0.86 21.29
N ASN A 120 -28.95 -1.17 22.51
CA ASN A 120 -27.63 -0.76 22.99
C ASN A 120 -26.51 -1.50 22.25
N LYS A 121 -26.67 -2.81 22.00
CA LYS A 121 -25.73 -3.58 21.19
C LYS A 121 -25.67 -3.08 19.76
N TYR A 122 -26.82 -2.83 19.13
CA TYR A 122 -26.88 -2.23 17.81
C TYR A 122 -26.15 -0.88 17.75
N LYS A 123 -26.40 0.03 18.69
CA LYS A 123 -25.73 1.34 18.74
C LYS A 123 -24.21 1.21 18.91
N GLN A 124 -23.76 0.31 19.78
CA GLN A 124 -22.33 0.05 19.98
C GLN A 124 -21.69 -0.53 18.72
N THR A 125 -22.29 -1.55 18.11
CA THR A 125 -21.77 -2.17 16.89
C THR A 125 -21.74 -1.16 15.74
N LYS A 126 -22.81 -0.38 15.55
CA LYS A 126 -22.87 0.68 14.54
C LYS A 126 -21.71 1.67 14.72
N LYS A 127 -21.51 2.18 15.94
CA LYS A 127 -20.41 3.11 16.24
C LYS A 127 -19.04 2.50 15.91
N ASN A 128 -18.82 1.23 16.25
CA ASN A 128 -17.55 0.56 15.97
C ASN A 128 -17.32 0.40 14.47
N VAL A 129 -18.36 0.00 13.73
CA VAL A 129 -18.30 -0.14 12.26
C VAL A 129 -18.04 1.20 11.58
N GLU A 130 -18.71 2.27 12.00
CA GLU A 130 -18.47 3.62 11.48
C GLU A 130 -17.02 4.07 11.73
N ALA A 131 -16.47 3.78 12.91
CA ALA A 131 -15.07 4.08 13.23
C ALA A 131 -14.08 3.24 12.39
N GLU A 132 -14.38 1.96 12.17
CA GLU A 132 -13.58 1.09 11.30
C GLU A 132 -13.63 1.55 9.84
N ILE A 133 -14.81 1.92 9.32
CA ILE A 133 -14.97 2.51 7.98
C ILE A 133 -14.09 3.75 7.83
N ALA A 134 -14.18 4.71 8.76
CA ALA A 134 -13.37 5.93 8.73
C ALA A 134 -11.86 5.61 8.72
N THR A 135 -11.45 4.62 9.54
CA THR A 135 -10.05 4.18 9.58
C THR A 135 -9.59 3.59 8.24
N TYR A 136 -10.43 2.80 7.57
CA TYR A 136 -10.09 2.27 6.25
C TYR A 136 -10.04 3.36 5.19
N GLU A 137 -10.93 4.34 5.24
CA GLU A 137 -10.91 5.50 4.34
C GLU A 137 -9.61 6.29 4.50
N ASP A 138 -9.16 6.55 5.73
CA ASP A 138 -7.89 7.23 6.00
C ASP A 138 -6.70 6.44 5.41
N PHE A 139 -6.65 5.12 5.62
CA PHE A 139 -5.57 4.29 5.07
C PHE A 139 -5.60 4.19 3.54
N ILE A 140 -6.79 4.20 2.95
CA ILE A 140 -6.98 4.22 1.51
C ILE A 140 -6.44 5.53 0.94
N ASP A 141 -6.81 6.68 1.52
CA ASP A 141 -6.38 7.99 1.04
C ASP A 141 -4.85 8.13 1.13
N ILE A 142 -4.23 7.74 2.25
CA ILE A 142 -2.77 7.74 2.40
C ILE A 142 -2.09 6.88 1.32
N SER A 143 -2.60 5.67 1.09
CA SER A 143 -2.01 4.74 0.13
C SER A 143 -2.20 5.22 -1.31
N LEU A 144 -3.36 5.82 -1.60
CA LEU A 144 -3.70 6.35 -2.91
C LEU A 144 -2.84 7.56 -3.26
N ASP A 145 -2.70 8.51 -2.32
CA ASP A 145 -1.84 9.68 -2.49
C ASP A 145 -0.38 9.29 -2.71
N ALA A 146 0.11 8.30 -1.95
CA ALA A 146 1.45 7.76 -2.13
C ALA A 146 1.65 7.17 -3.54
N CYS A 147 0.68 6.40 -4.05
CA CYS A 147 0.76 5.87 -5.41
C CYS A 147 0.69 6.97 -6.48
N LEU A 148 -0.24 7.92 -6.36
CA LEU A 148 -0.42 9.01 -7.33
C LEU A 148 0.81 9.93 -7.39
N ALA A 149 1.44 10.19 -6.24
CA ALA A 149 2.67 10.97 -6.17
C ALA A 149 3.84 10.33 -6.94
N ARG A 150 3.87 8.99 -7.07
CA ARG A 150 4.89 8.27 -7.84
C ARG A 150 4.55 8.20 -9.34
N ASN A 151 3.27 8.08 -9.67
CA ASN A 151 2.79 7.97 -11.05
C ASN A 151 3.14 9.20 -11.89
N ASN A 152 2.87 10.42 -11.40
CA ASN A 152 2.89 11.60 -12.27
C ASN A 152 4.28 12.16 -12.61
N ASP A 153 5.33 11.78 -11.88
CA ASP A 153 6.61 12.48 -12.00
C ASP A 153 7.82 11.56 -12.09
N PHE A 154 7.83 10.43 -11.39
CA PHE A 154 9.02 9.58 -11.33
C PHE A 154 8.98 8.50 -12.41
N PHE A 155 7.93 7.68 -12.47
CA PHE A 155 7.92 6.50 -13.36
C PHE A 155 7.93 6.83 -14.86
N PHE A 156 7.30 7.93 -15.27
CA PHE A 156 7.39 8.38 -16.67
C PHE A 156 8.76 8.98 -17.01
N LYS A 157 9.40 9.70 -16.08
CA LYS A 157 10.74 10.26 -16.29
C LYS A 157 11.83 9.18 -16.34
N THR A 158 11.73 8.19 -15.47
CA THR A 158 12.72 7.10 -15.38
C THR A 158 12.39 5.90 -16.27
N LYS A 159 11.24 5.92 -16.97
CA LYS A 159 10.76 4.83 -17.85
C LYS A 159 10.62 3.47 -17.18
N VAL A 160 10.52 3.45 -15.85
CA VAL A 160 10.35 2.23 -15.02
C VAL A 160 9.20 1.36 -15.50
N VAL A 161 8.09 1.98 -15.93
CA VAL A 161 6.92 1.27 -16.47
C VAL A 161 7.20 0.50 -17.76
N ASN A 162 8.28 0.80 -18.47
CA ASN A 162 8.66 0.11 -19.71
C ASN A 162 9.76 -0.94 -19.50
N GLU A 163 10.30 -1.06 -18.29
CA GLU A 163 11.34 -2.04 -18.00
C GLU A 163 10.71 -3.40 -17.65
N GLU A 164 11.20 -4.45 -18.32
CA GLU A 164 10.71 -5.82 -18.19
C GLU A 164 10.76 -6.32 -16.73
N GLU A 165 11.80 -5.95 -15.98
CA GLU A 165 11.98 -6.33 -14.58
C GLU A 165 10.79 -5.91 -13.70
N TYR A 166 10.32 -4.66 -13.84
CA TYR A 166 9.20 -4.15 -13.03
C TYR A 166 7.84 -4.63 -13.56
N GLN A 167 7.72 -4.77 -14.89
CA GLN A 167 6.54 -5.36 -15.52
C GLN A 167 6.28 -6.79 -15.01
N LEU A 168 7.30 -7.65 -14.98
CA LEU A 168 7.19 -9.01 -14.42
C LEU A 168 6.75 -8.99 -12.95
N LYS A 169 7.36 -8.12 -12.12
CA LYS A 169 6.98 -7.97 -10.70
C LYS A 169 5.53 -7.53 -10.51
N MET A 170 4.96 -6.81 -11.48
CA MET A 170 3.56 -6.36 -11.47
C MET A 170 2.61 -7.43 -12.02
N GLU A 171 3.00 -8.15 -13.06
CA GLU A 171 2.28 -9.33 -13.54
C GLU A 171 2.11 -10.37 -12.40
N GLU A 172 3.17 -10.64 -11.63
CA GLU A 172 3.11 -11.49 -10.43
C GLU A 172 2.17 -10.92 -9.36
N PHE A 173 2.21 -9.61 -9.14
CA PHE A 173 1.33 -8.94 -8.18
C PHE A 173 -0.15 -9.08 -8.56
N PHE A 174 -0.49 -8.96 -9.84
CA PHE A 174 -1.86 -9.14 -10.34
C PHE A 174 -2.35 -10.59 -10.24
N GLN A 175 -1.47 -11.56 -10.01
CA GLN A 175 -1.86 -12.94 -9.68
C GLN A 175 -2.05 -13.17 -8.17
N SER A 176 -1.68 -12.20 -7.33
CA SER A 176 -1.71 -12.31 -5.87
C SER A 176 -3.14 -12.38 -5.31
N LYS A 177 -3.25 -12.93 -4.10
CA LYS A 177 -4.52 -12.99 -3.37
C LYS A 177 -5.11 -11.59 -3.14
N VAL A 178 -4.28 -10.60 -2.81
CA VAL A 178 -4.75 -9.23 -2.52
C VAL A 178 -5.45 -8.61 -3.73
N TYR A 179 -4.87 -8.74 -4.92
CA TYR A 179 -5.50 -8.26 -6.15
C TYR A 179 -6.81 -8.99 -6.44
N LYS A 180 -6.81 -10.33 -6.33
CA LYS A 180 -8.01 -11.15 -6.54
C LYS A 180 -9.14 -10.81 -5.56
N ASP A 181 -8.82 -10.60 -4.28
CA ASP A 181 -9.78 -10.17 -3.26
C ASP A 181 -10.39 -8.80 -3.61
N TYR A 182 -9.57 -7.85 -4.06
CA TYR A 182 -10.05 -6.55 -4.55
C TYR A 182 -10.98 -6.71 -5.75
N ILE A 183 -10.57 -7.42 -6.80
CA ILE A 183 -11.42 -7.63 -7.98
C ILE A 183 -12.76 -8.27 -7.61
N SER A 184 -12.75 -9.24 -6.70
CA SER A 184 -13.97 -9.91 -6.20
C SER A 184 -14.92 -8.98 -5.44
N SER A 185 -14.39 -7.87 -4.90
CA SER A 185 -15.15 -6.89 -4.09
C SER A 185 -15.35 -5.55 -4.80
N LYS A 186 -14.76 -5.36 -5.98
CA LYS A 186 -14.74 -4.11 -6.75
C LYS A 186 -16.15 -3.63 -7.09
N ASP A 187 -17.04 -4.53 -7.50
CA ASP A 187 -18.43 -4.15 -7.88
C ASP A 187 -19.21 -3.57 -6.69
N SER A 188 -19.07 -4.17 -5.51
CA SER A 188 -19.68 -3.66 -4.28
C SER A 188 -19.11 -2.29 -3.92
N LEU A 189 -17.79 -2.14 -4.02
CA LEU A 189 -17.14 -0.86 -3.77
C LEU A 189 -17.56 0.21 -4.81
N GLN A 190 -17.69 -0.15 -6.08
CA GLN A 190 -18.07 0.74 -7.18
C GLN A 190 -19.45 1.33 -6.97
N LYS A 191 -20.40 0.55 -6.46
CA LYS A 191 -21.76 1.03 -6.15
C LYS A 191 -21.74 2.12 -5.08
N MET A 192 -20.84 2.02 -4.10
CA MET A 192 -20.81 2.89 -2.92
C MET A 192 -19.85 4.07 -3.07
N LYS A 193 -18.68 3.82 -3.68
CA LYS A 193 -17.57 4.77 -3.82
C LYS A 193 -17.03 4.75 -5.26
N PRO A 194 -17.86 5.11 -6.26
CA PRO A 194 -17.47 5.03 -7.67
C PRO A 194 -16.23 5.88 -8.00
N LYS A 195 -16.08 7.05 -7.35
CA LYS A 195 -14.91 7.92 -7.53
C LYS A 195 -13.63 7.29 -6.99
N LEU A 196 -13.71 6.54 -5.88
CA LEU A 196 -12.54 5.86 -5.32
C LEU A 196 -12.07 4.77 -6.27
N VAL A 197 -13.00 3.93 -6.77
CA VAL A 197 -12.67 2.86 -7.71
C VAL A 197 -12.05 3.43 -9.00
N ALA A 198 -12.60 4.52 -9.54
CA ALA A 198 -12.02 5.19 -10.70
C ALA A 198 -10.54 5.59 -10.46
N LYS A 199 -10.24 6.18 -9.29
CA LYS A 199 -8.86 6.50 -8.92
C LYS A 199 -7.98 5.26 -8.75
N ILE A 200 -8.48 4.20 -8.14
CA ILE A 200 -7.74 2.93 -8.00
C ILE A 200 -7.41 2.35 -9.38
N ASP A 201 -8.37 2.39 -10.31
CA ASP A 201 -8.19 1.93 -11.68
C ASP A 201 -7.15 2.78 -12.43
N GLU A 202 -7.12 4.10 -12.23
CA GLU A 202 -6.06 4.97 -12.77
C GLU A 202 -4.68 4.52 -12.29
N VAL A 203 -4.55 4.15 -11.01
CA VAL A 203 -3.27 3.68 -10.48
C VAL A 203 -2.87 2.33 -11.10
N ILE A 204 -3.81 1.39 -11.21
CA ILE A 204 -3.57 0.08 -11.82
C ILE A 204 -3.19 0.21 -13.30
N ALA A 205 -3.88 1.08 -14.05
CA ALA A 205 -3.73 1.27 -15.48
C ALA A 205 -2.30 1.67 -15.90
N VAL A 206 -1.53 2.30 -15.02
CA VAL A 206 -0.11 2.62 -15.26
C VAL A 206 0.73 1.39 -15.60
N TRP A 207 0.30 0.20 -15.17
CA TRP A 207 0.98 -1.06 -15.38
C TRP A 207 0.31 -1.97 -16.40
N GLU A 208 -0.83 -1.55 -16.94
CA GLU A 208 -1.41 -2.22 -18.10
C GLU A 208 -0.51 -1.92 -19.29
N LYS A 209 -0.05 -2.96 -19.99
CA LYS A 209 0.83 -2.78 -21.16
C LYS A 209 0.13 -1.84 -22.14
N ALA A 210 0.78 -0.73 -22.47
CA ALA A 210 0.38 0.09 -23.61
C ALA A 210 0.29 -0.84 -24.82
N ASP A 211 -0.85 -0.83 -25.50
CA ASP A 211 -1.03 -1.63 -26.71
C ASP A 211 -0.04 -1.13 -27.77
N THR A 212 1.08 -1.84 -27.91
CA THR A 212 2.14 -1.50 -28.86
C THR A 212 1.79 -1.87 -30.30
N THR A 213 0.64 -2.53 -30.53
CA THR A 213 0.18 -2.94 -31.87
C THR A 213 -0.69 -1.88 -32.55
N ASN A 214 -1.16 -0.88 -31.81
CA ASN A 214 -1.93 0.24 -32.35
C ASN A 214 -1.23 1.57 -32.02
N PRO A 215 -0.54 2.21 -32.99
CA PRO A 215 0.10 3.52 -32.81
C PRO A 215 -0.87 4.65 -32.44
N GLU A 216 -2.18 4.45 -32.65
CA GLU A 216 -3.26 5.37 -32.28
C GLU A 216 -4.02 4.90 -31.03
N ALA A 217 -3.68 3.76 -30.43
CA ALA A 217 -4.24 3.41 -29.13
C ALA A 217 -3.83 4.52 -28.16
N PRO A 218 -4.78 5.14 -27.44
CA PRO A 218 -4.44 6.17 -26.49
C PRO A 218 -3.43 5.55 -25.53
N ILE A 219 -2.24 6.15 -25.45
CA ILE A 219 -1.35 5.92 -24.33
C ILE A 219 -2.18 6.37 -23.14
N ILE A 220 -2.75 5.42 -22.39
CA ILE A 220 -3.53 5.67 -21.18
C ILE A 220 -2.55 6.19 -20.13
N ALA A 221 -2.11 7.43 -20.32
CA ALA A 221 -1.27 8.23 -19.44
C ALA A 221 -1.13 9.69 -19.94
N GLN A 222 -1.35 10.01 -21.23
CA GLN A 222 -1.20 11.40 -21.70
C GLN A 222 -2.49 12.24 -21.59
N GLU A 223 -3.68 11.64 -21.76
CA GLU A 223 -4.94 12.39 -21.68
C GLU A 223 -5.35 12.77 -20.25
N ILE A 224 -4.87 12.04 -19.23
CA ILE A 224 -5.12 12.36 -17.81
C ILE A 224 -4.19 13.51 -17.37
N VAL A 225 -2.98 13.59 -17.91
CA VAL A 225 -1.99 14.65 -17.59
C VAL A 225 -2.37 16.01 -18.20
N ASN A 226 -3.07 16.05 -19.33
CA ASN A 226 -3.45 17.31 -19.99
C ASN A 226 -4.75 17.95 -19.45
N LYS A 227 -5.36 17.40 -18.38
CA LYS A 227 -6.61 17.93 -17.77
C LYS A 227 -6.47 18.33 -16.30
N LEU A 228 -5.25 18.38 -15.76
CA LEU A 228 -4.89 19.04 -14.49
C LEU A 228 -3.98 20.22 -14.77
#